data_AF-A0A1F5DE83-F1
#
_entry.id   AF-A0A1F5DE83-F1
#
_cell.length_a   1.000
_cell.length_b   1.000
_cell.length_c   1.000
_cell.angle_alpha   90.00
_cell.angle_beta   90.00
_cell.angle_gamma   90.00
#
_symmetry.space_group_name_H-M   'P 1'
#
loop_
_entity.id
_entity.type
_entity.pdbx_description
1 polymer ?
#
loop_
_entity_poly.entity_id
_entity_poly.type
_entity_poly.pdbx_seq_one_letter_code
_entity_poly.pdbx_strand_id
1 'polypeptide(L)'
;MIHKISPLNTNCKRIHFQSPNIPLITFLILPLLLAILTTLPSSLAVSPKFTGKTVFATVTTQAQVDALGSEVNAIGYDIAILVDGSNLVIDGKTIHDSTWYGIAVDMQQDVTVSNCEIYNIGDHTGSEFTPTGNQHGVAIYFWSSSGTASGNTVSDYQKGGIVTNNDPANPADNTVNILDNTVTGLGQVTFIAQNGIQMGYGMKGLVRGNAVSGNYYVDVDVPGKGKAIGQQDWVSCGILLYLVKPGANGVEASQNKISDNQVPYYIYPAK
;
A
#
# COMPACT_ATOMS: atom_id res chain seq x y z
N MET A 1 -63.12 23.64 -64.07
CA MET A 1 -63.47 23.53 -65.50
C MET A 1 -62.17 23.32 -66.27
N ILE A 2 -62.07 22.25 -67.08
CA ILE A 2 -61.26 22.19 -68.32
C ILE A 2 -59.71 22.20 -68.10
N HIS A 3 -58.86 21.33 -68.65
CA HIS A 3 -58.96 20.28 -69.65
C HIS A 3 -57.71 19.37 -69.59
N LYS A 4 -57.87 18.15 -70.13
CA LYS A 4 -56.82 17.27 -70.67
C LYS A 4 -55.78 18.02 -71.52
N ILE A 5 -54.59 17.44 -71.68
CA ILE A 5 -53.98 17.02 -72.98
C ILE A 5 -52.68 16.23 -72.70
N SER A 6 -52.61 15.05 -73.29
CA SER A 6 -51.45 14.15 -73.51
C SER A 6 -50.74 14.49 -74.84
N PRO A 7 -49.83 13.66 -75.38
CA PRO A 7 -48.49 13.22 -74.94
C PRO A 7 -47.39 13.71 -75.93
N LEU A 8 -46.10 13.44 -75.68
CA LEU A 8 -45.12 13.30 -76.76
C LEU A 8 -44.01 12.31 -76.37
N ASN A 9 -43.80 11.38 -77.29
CA ASN A 9 -42.97 10.20 -77.23
C ASN A 9 -41.75 10.44 -78.12
N THR A 10 -40.53 10.35 -77.61
CA THR A 10 -39.32 10.19 -78.45
C THR A 10 -38.28 9.31 -77.75
N ASN A 11 -38.28 8.05 -78.16
CA ASN A 11 -37.14 7.14 -78.30
C ASN A 11 -35.74 7.70 -77.95
N CYS A 12 -35.04 7.06 -77.01
CA CYS A 12 -33.59 6.92 -77.12
C CYS A 12 -33.12 5.56 -76.57
N LYS A 13 -32.09 5.04 -77.24
CA LYS A 13 -31.74 3.63 -77.36
C LYS A 13 -31.14 3.00 -76.10
N ARG A 14 -31.49 1.74 -75.93
CA ARG A 14 -30.95 0.74 -75.01
C ARG A 14 -29.49 0.41 -75.39
N ILE A 15 -28.53 0.60 -74.49
CA ILE A 15 -27.16 0.08 -74.63
C ILE A 15 -27.03 -1.17 -73.75
N HIS A 16 -26.74 -2.31 -74.36
CA HIS A 16 -26.35 -3.56 -73.71
C HIS A 16 -24.87 -3.50 -73.35
N PHE A 17 -24.54 -3.70 -72.08
CA PHE A 17 -23.20 -4.09 -71.65
C PHE A 17 -23.24 -5.55 -71.16
N GLN A 18 -22.58 -6.42 -71.92
CA GLN A 18 -22.25 -7.78 -71.51
C GLN A 18 -21.03 -7.73 -70.57
N SER A 19 -21.17 -8.30 -69.37
CA SER A 19 -20.06 -8.51 -68.44
C SER A 19 -19.33 -9.82 -68.75
N PRO A 20 -17.99 -9.85 -68.84
CA PRO A 20 -17.24 -11.09 -69.02
C PRO A 20 -17.08 -11.85 -67.69
N ASN A 21 -17.15 -13.18 -67.80
CA ASN A 21 -16.96 -14.16 -66.74
C ASN A 21 -15.54 -14.11 -66.15
N ILE A 22 -15.44 -14.09 -64.82
CA ILE A 22 -14.19 -14.32 -64.06
C ILE A 22 -14.35 -15.64 -63.29
N PRO A 23 -13.37 -16.57 -63.33
CA PRO A 23 -13.50 -17.91 -62.77
C PRO A 23 -13.41 -17.94 -61.24
N LEU A 24 -14.14 -18.90 -60.68
CA LEU A 24 -14.35 -19.19 -59.27
C LEU A 24 -13.05 -19.67 -58.59
N ILE A 25 -12.53 -18.90 -57.63
CA ILE A 25 -11.44 -19.33 -56.73
C ILE A 25 -12.07 -19.94 -55.47
N THR A 26 -11.83 -21.24 -55.28
CA THR A 26 -12.27 -22.03 -54.13
C THR A 26 -11.54 -21.58 -52.86
N PHE A 27 -12.25 -20.94 -51.92
CA PHE A 27 -11.70 -20.61 -50.59
C PHE A 27 -11.74 -21.84 -49.69
N LEU A 28 -10.56 -22.29 -49.25
CA LEU A 28 -10.36 -23.25 -48.18
C LEU A 28 -10.59 -22.53 -46.84
N ILE A 29 -11.69 -22.81 -46.14
CA ILE A 29 -11.96 -22.24 -44.81
C ILE A 29 -11.21 -23.08 -43.76
N LEU A 30 -10.13 -22.52 -43.22
CA LEU A 30 -9.44 -23.06 -42.05
C LEU A 30 -10.17 -22.57 -40.79
N PRO A 31 -10.60 -23.45 -39.85
CA PRO A 31 -11.20 -22.98 -38.61
C PRO A 31 -10.11 -22.35 -37.74
N LEU A 32 -10.19 -21.02 -37.59
CA LEU A 32 -9.36 -20.25 -36.67
C LEU A 32 -9.79 -20.57 -35.24
N LEU A 33 -9.06 -21.48 -34.59
CA LEU A 33 -9.22 -21.79 -33.18
C LEU A 33 -8.78 -20.57 -32.36
N LEU A 34 -9.74 -19.78 -31.89
CA LEU A 34 -9.49 -18.66 -30.98
C LEU A 34 -9.15 -19.24 -29.59
N ALA A 35 -7.86 -19.43 -29.32
CA ALA A 35 -7.38 -19.72 -27.98
C ALA A 35 -7.64 -18.49 -27.10
N ILE A 36 -8.65 -18.57 -26.25
CA ILE A 36 -8.80 -17.63 -25.12
C ILE A 36 -7.62 -17.91 -24.20
N LEU A 37 -6.56 -17.13 -24.35
CA LEU A 37 -5.46 -17.11 -23.41
C LEU A 37 -6.00 -16.45 -22.13
N THR A 38 -6.55 -17.25 -21.22
CA THR A 38 -6.75 -16.79 -19.84
C THR A 38 -5.36 -16.57 -19.29
N THR A 39 -4.93 -15.31 -19.20
CA THR A 39 -3.75 -14.95 -18.44
C THR A 39 -4.03 -15.40 -17.01
N LEU A 40 -3.46 -16.53 -16.60
CA LEU A 40 -3.32 -16.83 -15.17
C LEU A 40 -2.63 -15.60 -14.58
N PRO A 41 -3.16 -14.98 -13.51
CA PRO A 41 -2.41 -13.94 -12.83
C PRO A 41 -1.06 -14.56 -12.48
N SER A 42 0.00 -14.01 -13.07
CA SER A 42 1.35 -14.35 -12.69
C SER A 42 1.44 -14.02 -11.21
N SER A 43 1.50 -15.04 -10.36
CA SER A 43 1.80 -14.82 -8.94
C SER A 43 3.11 -14.03 -8.92
N LEU A 44 3.06 -12.79 -8.46
CA LEU A 44 4.28 -12.06 -8.18
C LEU A 44 5.09 -12.96 -7.22
N ALA A 45 6.37 -13.15 -7.52
CA ALA A 45 7.24 -13.92 -6.63
C ALA A 45 7.18 -13.28 -5.24
N VAL A 46 7.02 -14.09 -4.19
CA VAL A 46 7.07 -13.64 -2.80
C VAL A 46 8.29 -12.74 -2.62
N SER A 47 8.09 -11.53 -2.09
CA SER A 47 9.18 -10.58 -1.96
C SER A 47 10.27 -11.15 -1.05
N PRO A 48 11.56 -10.94 -1.37
CA PRO A 48 12.63 -11.32 -0.45
C PRO A 48 12.54 -10.61 0.90
N LYS A 49 11.70 -9.56 1.03
CA LYS A 49 11.54 -8.76 2.24
C LYS A 49 11.09 -9.55 3.46
N PHE A 50 10.20 -10.53 3.27
CA PHE A 50 9.60 -11.29 4.37
C PHE A 50 10.10 -12.74 4.45
N THR A 51 11.02 -13.14 3.56
CA THR A 51 11.61 -14.47 3.56
C THR A 51 12.23 -14.83 4.91
N GLY A 52 11.94 -16.03 5.39
CA GLY A 52 12.48 -16.58 6.64
C GLY A 52 11.77 -16.10 7.90
N LYS A 53 10.73 -15.28 7.78
CA LYS A 53 9.89 -14.85 8.91
C LYS A 53 8.80 -15.88 9.18
N THR A 54 8.55 -16.14 10.45
CA THR A 54 7.38 -16.90 10.90
C THR A 54 6.13 -16.03 10.77
N VAL A 55 5.03 -16.61 10.30
CA VAL A 55 3.79 -15.89 10.01
C VAL A 55 2.63 -16.60 10.69
N PHE A 56 1.82 -15.88 11.46
CA PHE A 56 0.62 -16.42 12.09
C PHE A 56 -0.45 -16.73 11.04
N ALA A 57 -0.76 -15.76 10.16
CA ALA A 57 -1.66 -15.97 9.04
C ALA A 57 -1.17 -15.29 7.74
N THR A 58 -1.20 -16.04 6.64
CA THR A 58 -1.08 -15.49 5.28
C THR A 58 -2.46 -15.45 4.62
N VAL A 59 -2.82 -14.30 4.07
CA VAL A 59 -4.10 -14.10 3.37
C VAL A 59 -3.87 -13.69 1.93
N THR A 60 -4.49 -14.41 1.00
CA THR A 60 -4.47 -14.14 -0.45
C THR A 60 -5.86 -13.84 -1.01
N THR A 61 -6.91 -14.07 -0.21
CA THR A 61 -8.31 -13.86 -0.59
C THR A 61 -9.10 -13.22 0.56
N GLN A 62 -10.19 -12.53 0.23
CA GLN A 62 -11.04 -11.91 1.25
C GLN A 62 -11.66 -12.95 2.19
N ALA A 63 -12.04 -14.13 1.66
CA ALA A 63 -12.59 -15.22 2.47
C ALA A 63 -11.61 -15.68 3.58
N GLN A 64 -10.29 -15.61 3.35
CA GLN A 64 -9.30 -15.91 4.38
C GLN A 64 -9.20 -14.79 5.42
N VAL A 65 -9.32 -13.52 5.00
CA VAL A 65 -9.39 -12.37 5.93
C VAL A 65 -10.64 -12.46 6.80
N ASP A 66 -11.78 -12.80 6.21
CA ASP A 66 -13.06 -12.95 6.91
C ASP A 66 -13.05 -14.14 7.88
N ALA A 67 -12.25 -15.17 7.57
CA ALA A 67 -12.05 -16.32 8.45
C ALA A 67 -11.08 -16.02 9.61
N LEU A 68 -10.29 -14.94 9.55
CA LEU A 68 -9.54 -14.48 10.73
C LEU A 68 -10.56 -14.02 11.77
N GLY A 69 -10.40 -14.50 13.00
CA GLY A 69 -11.17 -14.01 14.15
C GLY A 69 -11.09 -12.50 14.31
N SER A 70 -11.93 -11.96 15.20
CA SER A 70 -11.86 -10.54 15.57
C SER A 70 -10.55 -10.19 16.28
N GLU A 71 -9.92 -11.16 16.92
CA GLU A 71 -8.63 -11.03 17.61
C GLU A 71 -7.58 -11.92 16.94
N VAL A 72 -6.40 -11.36 16.72
CA VAL A 72 -5.20 -12.03 16.20
C VAL A 72 -4.06 -11.81 17.19
N ASN A 73 -3.89 -12.78 18.08
CA ASN A 73 -2.75 -12.83 18.98
C ASN A 73 -1.60 -13.59 18.30
N ALA A 74 -0.55 -12.86 17.93
CA ALA A 74 0.58 -13.38 17.18
C ALA A 74 1.85 -13.56 18.02
N ILE A 75 1.70 -13.76 19.33
CA ILE A 75 2.81 -14.10 20.22
C ILE A 75 3.63 -15.27 19.66
N GLY A 76 4.95 -15.07 19.58
CA GLY A 76 5.89 -16.07 19.06
C GLY A 76 5.96 -16.12 17.52
N TYR A 77 5.28 -15.23 16.80
CA TYR A 77 5.39 -15.07 15.36
C TYR A 77 6.05 -13.73 15.01
N ASP A 78 6.81 -13.71 13.91
CA ASP A 78 7.38 -12.47 13.39
C ASP A 78 6.31 -11.57 12.76
N ILE A 79 5.31 -12.17 12.10
CA ILE A 79 4.25 -11.44 11.39
C ILE A 79 2.88 -11.94 11.86
N ALA A 80 1.98 -11.04 12.28
CA ALA A 80 0.61 -11.44 12.60
C ALA A 80 -0.19 -11.74 11.34
N ILE A 81 -0.25 -10.81 10.39
CA ILE A 81 -0.93 -10.98 9.10
C ILE A 81 -0.01 -10.60 7.96
N LEU A 82 0.34 -11.58 7.11
CA LEU A 82 0.98 -11.34 5.82
C LEU A 82 -0.10 -11.30 4.73
N VAL A 83 -0.21 -10.16 4.05
CA VAL A 83 -1.15 -9.92 2.97
C VAL A 83 -0.43 -10.16 1.64
N ASP A 84 -0.77 -11.28 1.01
CA ASP A 84 -0.23 -11.76 -0.27
C ASP A 84 -1.35 -11.84 -1.34
N GLY A 85 -2.36 -10.99 -1.18
CA GLY A 85 -3.44 -10.80 -2.15
C GLY A 85 -3.81 -9.33 -2.28
N SER A 86 -4.19 -8.93 -3.48
CA SER A 86 -4.65 -7.57 -3.80
C SER A 86 -6.16 -7.42 -3.61
N ASN A 87 -6.65 -6.18 -3.47
CA ASN A 87 -8.07 -5.85 -3.23
C ASN A 87 -8.65 -6.45 -1.93
N LEU A 88 -7.80 -6.66 -0.92
CA LEU A 88 -8.23 -7.20 0.37
C LEU A 88 -8.55 -6.08 1.34
N VAL A 89 -9.56 -6.31 2.18
CA VAL A 89 -10.00 -5.40 3.23
C VAL A 89 -9.85 -6.09 4.58
N ILE A 90 -8.90 -5.61 5.38
CA ILE A 90 -8.71 -5.99 6.78
C ILE A 90 -9.40 -4.92 7.62
N ASP A 91 -10.61 -5.24 8.10
CA ASP A 91 -11.45 -4.30 8.83
C ASP A 91 -11.79 -4.79 10.24
N GLY A 92 -11.74 -3.88 11.22
CA GLY A 92 -12.31 -4.11 12.55
C GLY A 92 -11.64 -5.21 13.38
N LYS A 93 -10.34 -5.47 13.18
CA LYS A 93 -9.60 -6.51 13.89
C LYS A 93 -8.72 -5.93 15.00
N THR A 94 -8.56 -6.68 16.09
CA THR A 94 -7.54 -6.46 17.12
C THR A 94 -6.35 -7.36 16.83
N ILE A 95 -5.16 -6.79 16.65
CA ILE A 95 -3.95 -7.50 16.20
C ILE A 95 -2.78 -7.12 17.10
N HIS A 96 -2.10 -8.09 17.70
CA HIS A 96 -1.06 -7.79 18.67
C HIS A 96 0.01 -8.87 18.83
N ASP A 97 1.08 -8.50 19.51
CA ASP A 97 2.15 -9.36 20.02
C ASP A 97 3.02 -10.08 18.97
N SER A 98 3.03 -9.63 17.71
CA SER A 98 4.03 -10.09 16.73
C SER A 98 5.36 -9.33 16.86
N THR A 99 6.47 -10.00 16.56
CA THR A 99 7.82 -9.41 16.72
C THR A 99 8.17 -8.34 15.69
N TRP A 100 7.89 -8.58 14.41
CA TRP A 100 8.32 -7.69 13.31
C TRP A 100 7.21 -6.83 12.75
N TYR A 101 6.06 -7.43 12.45
CA TYR A 101 4.98 -6.77 11.72
C TYR A 101 3.61 -7.20 12.22
N GLY A 102 2.76 -6.24 12.59
CA GLY A 102 1.34 -6.53 12.84
C GLY A 102 0.66 -6.94 11.54
N ILE A 103 0.57 -6.01 10.60
CA ILE A 103 0.12 -6.28 9.23
C ILE A 103 1.26 -5.94 8.27
N ALA A 104 1.66 -6.90 7.44
CA ALA A 104 2.62 -6.71 6.35
C ALA A 104 1.92 -6.92 5.00
N VAL A 105 1.88 -5.90 4.16
CA VAL A 105 1.37 -5.96 2.79
C VAL A 105 2.55 -6.06 1.83
N ASP A 106 2.61 -7.16 1.09
CA ASP A 106 3.78 -7.51 0.30
C ASP A 106 3.55 -7.45 -1.20
N MET A 107 3.98 -6.37 -1.84
CA MET A 107 3.86 -6.17 -3.29
C MET A 107 2.41 -6.33 -3.81
N GLN A 108 1.42 -5.92 -3.01
CA GLN A 108 -0.01 -6.03 -3.35
C GLN A 108 -0.63 -4.67 -3.62
N GLN A 109 -1.69 -4.67 -4.42
CA GLN A 109 -2.41 -3.46 -4.79
C GLN A 109 -3.78 -3.37 -4.12
N ASP A 110 -4.20 -2.15 -3.86
CA ASP A 110 -5.55 -1.78 -3.41
C ASP A 110 -5.98 -2.50 -2.12
N VAL A 111 -5.02 -2.70 -1.19
CA VAL A 111 -5.27 -3.27 0.13
C VAL A 111 -5.76 -2.17 1.08
N THR A 112 -6.87 -2.43 1.77
CA THR A 112 -7.40 -1.53 2.81
C THR A 112 -7.20 -2.15 4.19
N VAL A 113 -6.59 -1.40 5.09
CA VAL A 113 -6.50 -1.71 6.51
C VAL A 113 -7.30 -0.65 7.26
N SER A 114 -8.44 -1.01 7.81
CA SER A 114 -9.36 -0.04 8.41
C SER A 114 -9.88 -0.45 9.78
N ASN A 115 -10.12 0.56 10.62
CA ASN A 115 -10.79 0.40 11.91
C ASN A 115 -10.19 -0.70 12.81
N CYS A 116 -8.91 -1.01 12.64
CA CYS A 116 -8.22 -2.03 13.42
C CYS A 116 -7.57 -1.40 14.65
N GLU A 117 -7.40 -2.21 15.70
CA GLU A 117 -6.59 -1.90 16.88
C GLU A 117 -5.31 -2.75 16.80
N ILE A 118 -4.15 -2.11 16.68
CA ILE A 118 -2.86 -2.79 16.54
C ILE A 118 -1.88 -2.32 17.61
N TYR A 119 -1.37 -3.22 18.44
CA TYR A 119 -0.51 -2.87 19.57
C TYR A 119 0.51 -3.95 19.95
N ASN A 120 1.47 -3.59 20.81
CA ASN A 120 2.57 -4.47 21.28
C ASN A 120 3.33 -5.14 20.14
N ILE A 121 3.76 -4.35 19.14
CA ILE A 121 4.46 -4.88 17.97
C ILE A 121 5.96 -4.62 18.13
N GLY A 122 6.74 -5.67 18.39
CA GLY A 122 8.15 -5.57 18.75
C GLY A 122 8.61 -6.76 19.59
N ASP A 123 9.76 -6.63 20.25
CA ASP A 123 10.33 -7.72 21.04
C ASP A 123 9.49 -8.09 22.27
N HIS A 124 9.42 -9.39 22.57
CA HIS A 124 8.78 -9.94 23.77
C HIS A 124 9.72 -10.84 24.56
N THR A 125 9.54 -10.85 25.88
CA THR A 125 10.11 -11.85 26.78
C THR A 125 8.99 -12.76 27.25
N GLY A 126 8.85 -13.93 26.63
CA GLY A 126 7.65 -14.75 26.81
C GLY A 126 6.44 -14.03 26.23
N SER A 127 5.45 -13.72 27.07
CA SER A 127 4.26 -12.95 26.69
C SER A 127 4.30 -11.47 27.07
N GLU A 128 5.38 -11.02 27.69
CA GLU A 128 5.54 -9.63 28.06
C GLU A 128 6.14 -8.85 26.90
N PHE A 129 5.52 -7.73 26.53
CA PHE A 129 6.07 -6.81 25.54
C PHE A 129 7.25 -6.05 26.14
N THR A 130 8.46 -6.35 25.65
CA THR A 130 9.74 -5.86 26.19
C THR A 130 10.59 -5.29 25.05
N PRO A 131 10.20 -4.12 24.49
CA PRO A 131 10.82 -3.58 23.30
C PRO A 131 12.31 -3.26 23.51
N THR A 132 13.12 -3.50 22.49
CA THR A 132 14.58 -3.28 22.53
C THR A 132 15.05 -2.30 21.43
N GLY A 133 16.36 -2.08 21.34
CA GLY A 133 16.98 -1.26 20.29
C GLY A 133 17.02 -1.88 18.89
N ASN A 134 16.51 -3.11 18.72
CA ASN A 134 16.45 -3.77 17.42
C ASN A 134 15.53 -3.03 16.44
N GLN A 135 15.93 -2.93 15.18
CA GLN A 135 15.24 -2.10 14.17
C GLN A 135 14.03 -2.80 13.52
N HIS A 136 13.10 -3.31 14.34
CA HIS A 136 11.85 -3.96 13.92
C HIS A 136 10.69 -3.59 14.85
N GLY A 137 9.52 -4.18 14.62
CA GLY A 137 8.30 -3.87 15.34
C GLY A 137 7.55 -2.71 14.68
N VAL A 138 6.91 -3.01 13.55
CA VAL A 138 6.11 -2.06 12.77
C VAL A 138 4.65 -2.52 12.73
N ALA A 139 3.73 -1.70 13.20
CA ALA A 139 2.33 -2.14 13.33
C ALA A 139 1.65 -2.38 11.97
N ILE A 140 1.73 -1.43 11.04
CA ILE A 140 1.23 -1.60 9.67
C ILE A 140 2.36 -1.27 8.69
N TYR A 141 2.66 -2.19 7.79
CA TYR A 141 3.74 -2.05 6.83
C TYR A 141 3.29 -2.35 5.39
N PHE A 142 3.31 -1.34 4.52
CA PHE A 142 3.18 -1.52 3.08
C PHE A 142 4.57 -1.55 2.44
N TRP A 143 4.96 -2.71 1.91
CA TRP A 143 6.19 -2.87 1.16
C TRP A 143 5.89 -2.97 -0.33
N SER A 144 6.35 -2.00 -1.12
CA SER A 144 6.12 -1.91 -2.57
C SER A 144 4.66 -2.17 -2.96
N SER A 145 3.72 -1.64 -2.17
CA SER A 145 2.29 -1.94 -2.26
C SER A 145 1.47 -0.65 -2.38
N SER A 146 0.27 -0.73 -2.95
CA SER A 146 -0.72 0.35 -2.94
C SER A 146 -1.90 0.05 -2.01
N GLY A 147 -2.58 1.09 -1.54
CA GLY A 147 -3.73 0.89 -0.67
C GLY A 147 -4.08 2.06 0.23
N THR A 148 -4.81 1.76 1.31
CA THR A 148 -5.23 2.73 2.32
C THR A 148 -5.11 2.12 3.72
N ALA A 149 -4.54 2.88 4.66
CA ALA A 149 -4.65 2.63 6.09
C ALA A 149 -5.52 3.74 6.70
N SER A 150 -6.72 3.40 7.19
CA SER A 150 -7.65 4.43 7.68
C SER A 150 -8.41 4.09 8.96
N GLY A 151 -8.55 5.07 9.86
CA GLY A 151 -9.35 4.90 11.08
C GLY A 151 -8.78 3.88 12.07
N ASN A 152 -7.51 3.49 11.92
CA ASN A 152 -6.89 2.52 12.83
C ASN A 152 -6.43 3.20 14.12
N THR A 153 -6.42 2.43 15.21
CA THR A 153 -5.75 2.78 16.46
C THR A 153 -4.48 1.94 16.58
N VAL A 154 -3.34 2.60 16.50
CA VAL A 154 -2.01 1.98 16.56
C VAL A 154 -1.31 2.47 17.82
N SER A 155 -0.85 1.56 18.66
CA SER A 155 -0.11 1.90 19.89
C SER A 155 1.05 0.96 20.15
N ASP A 156 1.94 1.31 21.07
CA ASP A 156 2.96 0.42 21.62
C ASP A 156 3.75 -0.41 20.59
N TYR A 157 4.27 0.27 19.55
CA TYR A 157 5.15 -0.33 18.55
C TYR A 157 6.62 -0.01 18.84
N GLN A 158 7.54 -0.94 18.59
CA GLN A 158 8.96 -0.74 18.88
C GLN A 158 9.64 0.24 17.92
N LYS A 159 9.36 0.18 16.61
CA LYS A 159 10.04 1.03 15.61
C LYS A 159 9.11 1.95 14.83
N GLY A 160 7.99 1.43 14.33
CA GLY A 160 7.13 2.16 13.41
C GLY A 160 5.64 1.94 13.68
N GLY A 161 4.83 3.00 13.62
CA GLY A 161 3.38 2.84 13.65
C GLY A 161 2.88 2.36 12.29
N ILE A 162 2.80 3.29 11.34
CA ILE A 162 2.40 3.00 9.95
C ILE A 162 3.55 3.38 9.03
N VAL A 163 4.09 2.40 8.30
CA VAL A 163 5.25 2.59 7.43
C VAL A 163 4.90 2.15 6.01
N THR A 164 5.24 2.96 5.01
CA THR A 164 5.08 2.62 3.60
C THR A 164 6.40 2.87 2.89
N ASN A 165 6.99 1.85 2.29
CA ASN A 165 8.25 1.97 1.57
C ASN A 165 8.14 1.25 0.22
N ASN A 166 8.63 1.85 -0.85
CA ASN A 166 8.98 1.09 -2.05
C ASN A 166 10.32 0.37 -1.85
N ASP A 167 10.51 -0.69 -2.63
CA ASP A 167 11.78 -1.35 -2.85
C ASP A 167 12.71 -0.41 -3.65
N PRO A 168 13.83 0.07 -3.06
CA PRO A 168 14.76 0.93 -3.77
C PRO A 168 15.43 0.26 -4.97
N ALA A 169 15.50 -1.08 -4.99
CA ALA A 169 16.08 -1.84 -6.10
C ALA A 169 15.10 -1.99 -7.27
N ASN A 170 13.80 -1.91 -7.00
CA ASN A 170 12.75 -1.99 -8.00
C ASN A 170 11.64 -0.96 -7.70
N PRO A 171 11.92 0.34 -7.93
CA PRO A 171 10.99 1.40 -7.58
C PRO A 171 9.73 1.32 -8.44
N ALA A 172 8.60 1.09 -7.79
CA ALA A 172 7.28 1.09 -8.41
C ALA A 172 6.51 2.38 -8.08
N ASP A 173 5.55 2.74 -8.94
CA ASP A 173 4.70 3.92 -8.74
C ASP A 173 3.52 3.62 -7.80
N ASN A 174 3.85 3.29 -6.55
CA ASN A 174 2.87 2.93 -5.55
C ASN A 174 2.34 4.14 -4.78
N THR A 175 1.04 4.10 -4.49
CA THR A 175 0.33 5.12 -3.73
C THR A 175 -0.34 4.49 -2.52
N VAL A 176 -0.04 5.01 -1.33
CA VAL A 176 -0.73 4.62 -0.09
C VAL A 176 -1.28 5.86 0.60
N ASN A 177 -2.56 5.80 0.97
CA ASN A 177 -3.20 6.85 1.76
C ASN A 177 -3.26 6.44 3.23
N ILE A 178 -2.79 7.30 4.12
CA ILE A 178 -2.80 7.12 5.57
C ILE A 178 -3.72 8.18 6.16
N LEU A 179 -4.95 7.79 6.49
CA LEU A 179 -6.07 8.70 6.74
C LEU A 179 -6.68 8.49 8.13
N ASP A 180 -6.85 9.55 8.90
CA ASP A 180 -7.69 9.53 10.11
C ASP A 180 -7.32 8.45 11.14
N ASN A 181 -6.03 8.06 11.22
CA ASN A 181 -5.54 7.09 12.19
C ASN A 181 -5.11 7.78 13.49
N THR A 182 -5.19 7.06 14.60
CA THR A 182 -4.54 7.44 15.86
C THR A 182 -3.30 6.58 16.04
N VAL A 183 -2.12 7.19 16.16
CA VAL A 183 -0.83 6.50 16.22
C VAL A 183 -0.03 7.00 17.42
N THR A 184 0.18 6.14 18.41
CA THR A 184 0.85 6.50 19.67
C THR A 184 2.08 5.62 19.89
N GLY A 185 3.26 6.25 19.98
CA GLY A 185 4.50 5.56 20.33
C GLY A 185 4.60 5.24 21.82
N LEU A 186 5.77 4.81 22.28
CA LEU A 186 6.00 4.36 23.66
C LEU A 186 6.20 5.52 24.65
N GLY A 187 6.10 6.77 24.18
CA GLY A 187 6.54 7.94 24.91
C GLY A 187 8.05 8.14 24.78
N GLN A 188 8.68 8.52 25.89
CA GLN A 188 10.13 8.72 25.95
C GLN A 188 10.85 7.38 26.13
N VAL A 189 11.64 6.99 25.12
CA VAL A 189 12.47 5.78 25.12
C VAL A 189 13.95 6.10 24.94
N THR A 190 14.82 5.15 25.32
CA THR A 190 16.28 5.33 25.28
C THR A 190 17.00 4.32 24.40
N PHE A 191 16.26 3.43 23.74
CA PHE A 191 16.83 2.30 23.00
C PHE A 191 16.67 2.43 21.48
N ILE A 192 15.70 3.21 20.98
CA ILE A 192 15.46 3.36 19.55
C ILE A 192 14.73 4.65 19.19
N ALA A 193 15.04 5.21 18.03
CA ALA A 193 14.25 6.29 17.42
C ALA A 193 13.00 5.72 16.72
N GLN A 194 11.81 6.07 17.21
CA GLN A 194 10.50 5.64 16.71
C GLN A 194 9.96 6.61 15.67
N ASN A 195 9.28 6.08 14.65
CA ASN A 195 8.54 6.87 13.68
C ASN A 195 7.05 6.53 13.78
N GLY A 196 6.20 7.52 14.06
CA GLY A 196 4.75 7.30 14.07
C GLY A 196 4.24 6.89 12.70
N ILE A 197 4.36 7.79 11.74
CA ILE A 197 4.06 7.53 10.34
C ILE A 197 5.31 7.75 9.50
N GLN A 198 5.60 6.85 8.58
CA GLN A 198 6.69 7.01 7.61
C GLN A 198 6.21 6.72 6.18
N MET A 199 6.52 7.64 5.27
CA MET A 199 6.48 7.37 3.83
C MET A 199 7.91 7.45 3.26
N GLY A 200 8.35 6.36 2.64
CA GLY A 200 9.74 6.16 2.27
C GLY A 200 9.95 5.81 0.79
N TYR A 201 11.15 6.12 0.29
CA TYR A 201 11.72 5.61 -0.96
C TYR A 201 10.87 5.87 -2.20
N GLY A 202 10.41 7.10 -2.38
CA GLY A 202 9.61 7.48 -3.54
C GLY A 202 8.13 7.08 -3.48
N MET A 203 7.65 6.58 -2.34
CA MET A 203 6.22 6.42 -2.11
C MET A 203 5.45 7.73 -2.33
N LYS A 204 4.22 7.60 -2.82
CA LYS A 204 3.26 8.69 -3.01
C LYS A 204 2.01 8.48 -2.16
N GLY A 205 1.23 9.55 -2.00
CA GLY A 205 -0.09 9.48 -1.40
C GLY A 205 -0.33 10.56 -0.35
N LEU A 206 -1.33 10.31 0.48
CA LEU A 206 -1.83 11.27 1.45
C LEU A 206 -1.47 10.83 2.87
N VAL A 207 -1.01 11.77 3.70
CA VAL A 207 -0.96 11.61 5.16
C VAL A 207 -1.86 12.67 5.76
N ARG A 208 -3.11 12.31 6.06
CA ARG A 208 -4.14 13.29 6.39
C ARG A 208 -5.01 12.91 7.57
N GLY A 209 -5.36 13.89 8.40
CA GLY A 209 -6.33 13.72 9.48
C GLY A 209 -5.85 12.84 10.64
N ASN A 210 -4.59 12.43 10.63
CA ASN A 210 -4.07 11.52 11.66
C ASN A 210 -3.79 12.28 12.97
N ALA A 211 -3.96 11.61 14.10
CA ALA A 211 -3.44 12.01 15.40
C ALA A 211 -2.18 11.19 15.71
N VAL A 212 -1.03 11.84 15.84
CA VAL A 212 0.25 11.14 16.08
C VAL A 212 0.96 11.70 17.31
N SER A 213 1.31 10.85 18.26
CA SER A 213 1.93 11.24 19.53
C SER A 213 2.89 10.22 20.12
N GLY A 214 3.67 10.64 21.12
CA GLY A 214 4.45 9.72 21.95
C GLY A 214 5.66 9.11 21.25
N ASN A 215 6.21 9.74 20.20
CA ASN A 215 7.46 9.30 19.58
C ASN A 215 8.61 10.17 20.08
N TYR A 216 9.33 9.73 21.12
CA TYR A 216 10.41 10.53 21.70
C TYR A 216 11.61 9.66 22.06
N TYR A 217 12.77 9.94 21.47
CA TYR A 217 14.01 9.22 21.75
C TYR A 217 15.04 10.11 22.45
N VAL A 218 15.58 9.61 23.56
CA VAL A 218 16.71 10.20 24.27
C VAL A 218 17.87 9.22 24.24
N ASP A 219 18.92 9.58 23.53
CA ASP A 219 20.17 8.83 23.57
C ASP A 219 20.83 8.99 24.95
N VAL A 220 20.99 7.88 25.68
CA VAL A 220 21.57 7.85 27.04
C VAL A 220 23.07 7.51 27.05
N ASP A 221 23.63 7.02 25.94
CA ASP A 221 25.00 6.50 25.87
C ASP A 221 26.02 7.49 25.27
N VAL A 222 25.62 8.74 25.03
CA VAL A 222 26.53 9.81 24.62
C VAL A 222 26.64 10.86 25.73
N PRO A 223 27.69 10.81 26.58
CA PRO A 223 27.95 11.86 27.56
C PRO A 223 28.04 13.24 26.89
N GLY A 224 27.15 14.16 27.29
CA GLY A 224 27.28 15.60 27.03
C GLY A 224 26.32 16.26 26.03
N LYS A 225 25.23 15.63 25.57
CA LYS A 225 24.36 16.25 24.54
C LYS A 225 22.87 15.87 24.69
N GLY A 226 21.90 16.77 24.86
CA GLY A 226 21.92 18.24 24.88
C GLY A 226 22.05 18.91 23.50
N LYS A 227 22.12 18.13 22.41
CA LYS A 227 22.18 18.68 21.05
C LYS A 227 20.80 19.23 20.66
N ALA A 228 20.75 20.46 20.16
CA ALA A 228 19.55 21.00 19.54
C ALA A 228 19.06 20.10 18.39
N ILE A 229 17.75 20.14 18.10
CA ILE A 229 17.16 19.55 16.89
C ILE A 229 18.04 19.93 15.69
N GLY A 230 18.54 18.93 14.96
CA GLY A 230 19.46 19.12 13.83
C GLY A 230 20.94 18.83 14.10
N GLN A 231 21.33 18.47 15.33
CA GLN A 231 22.65 17.87 15.57
C GLN A 231 22.63 16.43 16.09
N GLN A 232 21.47 15.89 16.48
CA GLN A 232 21.32 14.45 16.80
C GLN A 232 21.45 13.62 15.53
N ASP A 233 22.21 12.52 15.61
CA ASP A 233 22.42 11.62 14.48
C ASP A 233 21.16 10.77 14.19
N TRP A 234 20.27 10.62 15.19
CA TRP A 234 19.00 9.92 15.11
C TRP A 234 17.92 10.64 15.93
N VAL A 235 16.72 10.78 15.36
CA VAL A 235 15.57 11.42 16.02
C VAL A 235 14.30 10.62 15.80
N SER A 236 13.44 10.55 16.81
CA SER A 236 12.07 10.06 16.66
C SER A 236 11.21 11.10 15.95
N CYS A 237 10.32 10.63 15.08
CA CYS A 237 9.44 11.49 14.29
C CYS A 237 7.97 11.15 14.53
N GLY A 238 7.11 12.17 14.59
CA GLY A 238 5.67 11.98 14.41
C GLY A 238 5.40 11.51 12.98
N ILE A 239 5.76 12.36 11.99
CA ILE A 239 5.69 12.01 10.57
C ILE A 239 7.09 12.15 9.93
N LEU A 240 7.56 11.07 9.30
CA LEU A 240 8.81 11.03 8.53
C LEU A 240 8.53 10.87 7.03
N LEU A 241 8.98 11.83 6.24
CA LEU A 241 8.99 11.76 4.78
C LEU A 241 10.43 11.48 4.31
N TYR A 242 10.74 10.22 3.99
CA TYR A 242 12.11 9.76 3.74
C TYR A 242 12.37 9.42 2.27
N LEU A 243 13.23 10.17 1.59
CA LEU A 243 13.53 9.99 0.17
C LEU A 243 12.26 10.01 -0.70
N VAL A 244 11.30 10.86 -0.36
CA VAL A 244 10.07 11.08 -1.14
C VAL A 244 10.02 12.51 -1.67
N LYS A 245 9.24 12.73 -2.73
CA LYS A 245 8.92 14.05 -3.23
C LYS A 245 7.75 14.62 -2.43
N PRO A 246 7.83 15.81 -1.81
CA PRO A 246 6.66 16.44 -1.19
C PRO A 246 5.74 17.10 -2.24
N GLY A 247 4.44 17.16 -1.96
CA GLY A 247 3.41 17.85 -2.75
C GLY A 247 2.62 16.96 -3.72
N ALA A 248 1.83 17.58 -4.60
CA ALA A 248 0.76 16.95 -5.41
C ALA A 248 1.16 15.78 -6.34
N ASN A 249 2.45 15.56 -6.55
CA ASN A 249 2.98 14.45 -7.36
C ASN A 249 3.83 13.48 -6.52
N GLY A 250 3.64 13.50 -5.22
CA GLY A 250 4.41 12.74 -4.23
C GLY A 250 3.59 12.56 -2.96
N VAL A 251 4.11 13.01 -1.82
CA VAL A 251 3.41 12.93 -0.53
C VAL A 251 2.81 14.28 -0.15
N GLU A 252 1.51 14.30 0.10
CA GLU A 252 0.80 15.42 0.70
C GLU A 252 0.45 15.12 2.16
N ALA A 253 1.14 15.77 3.09
CA ALA A 253 0.82 15.72 4.51
C ALA A 253 0.00 16.96 4.92
N SER A 254 -1.22 16.78 5.41
CA SER A 254 -2.10 17.89 5.80
C SER A 254 -3.06 17.51 6.92
N GLN A 255 -3.57 18.48 7.67
CA GLN A 255 -4.61 18.26 8.69
C GLN A 255 -4.30 17.20 9.77
N ASN A 256 -3.02 16.85 9.99
CA ASN A 256 -2.66 15.94 11.08
C ASN A 256 -2.47 16.71 12.39
N LYS A 257 -2.95 16.13 13.48
CA LYS A 257 -2.70 16.60 14.85
C LYS A 257 -1.46 15.88 15.39
N ILE A 258 -0.37 16.62 15.55
CA ILE A 258 0.91 16.07 16.02
C ILE A 258 1.25 16.70 17.36
N SER A 259 1.41 15.88 18.41
CA SER A 259 1.74 16.33 19.76
C SER A 259 2.71 15.38 20.44
N ASP A 260 3.52 15.85 21.39
CA ASP A 260 4.38 14.99 22.23
C ASP A 260 5.30 14.04 21.44
N ASN A 261 5.78 14.51 20.28
CA ASN A 261 6.83 13.84 19.50
C ASN A 261 8.11 14.69 19.57
N GLN A 262 9.28 14.05 19.55
CA GLN A 262 10.57 14.73 19.54
C GLN A 262 10.72 15.64 18.31
N VAL A 263 10.41 15.12 17.12
CA VAL A 263 10.28 15.90 15.90
C VAL A 263 8.88 15.69 15.32
N PRO A 264 8.03 16.74 15.22
CA PRO A 264 6.68 16.59 14.68
C PRO A 264 6.66 16.10 13.22
N TYR A 265 7.45 16.77 12.37
CA TYR A 265 7.63 16.45 10.96
C TYR A 265 9.10 16.49 10.61
N TYR A 266 9.60 15.44 9.95
CA TYR A 266 10.93 15.42 9.37
C TYR A 266 10.86 15.05 7.89
N ILE A 267 11.47 15.89 7.05
CA ILE A 267 11.57 15.65 5.61
C ILE A 267 13.03 15.41 5.29
N TYR A 268 13.35 14.18 4.90
CA TYR A 268 14.64 13.80 4.35
C TYR A 268 14.46 13.68 2.83
N PRO A 269 14.78 14.71 2.05
CA PRO A 269 14.43 14.76 0.63
C PRO A 269 15.20 13.72 -0.18
N ALA A 270 14.59 13.25 -1.28
CA ALA A 270 15.32 12.56 -2.34
C ALA A 270 16.37 13.52 -2.93
N LYS A 271 17.57 13.00 -3.24
CA LYS A 271 18.62 13.76 -3.94
C LYS A 271 18.25 14.03 -5.39
#